data_AF-A0A7S0N234-F1
#
_entry.id   AF-A0A7S0N234-F1
#
_cell.length_a   1.000
_cell.length_b   1.000
_cell.length_c   1.000
_cell.angle_alpha   90.00
_cell.angle_beta   90.00
_cell.angle_gamma   90.00
#
_symmetry.space_group_name_H-M   'P 1'
#
loop_
_entity.id
_entity.type
_entity.pdbx_description
1 polymer ?
#
loop_
_entity_poly.entity_id
_entity_poly.type
_entity_poly.pdbx_seq_one_letter_code
_entity_poly.pdbx_strand_id
1 'polypeptide(L)'
;MDAERKSAFFSIVKVNHFKAVEERLTLEKSFAYFKQILLQHSVQRPPYSIGMFSFQGVKDMTDWMIDTYFRHYKLYQYAFTQRFTLDLSEVPPLLETCPALVPLDSALNSRKWQEHLDELARQQAEQEEQERVASEEAAEAARQAALAEEYQNAIPDEIHDRVQKVLEEKMAAMKVEMETQFKQQEESLLERITILENGGERPASRASKKGGK
;
A
#
# COMPACT_ATOMS: atom_id res chain seq x y z
N MET A 1 11.80 6.43 43.95
CA MET A 1 11.63 6.02 42.54
C MET A 1 12.93 6.23 41.79
N ASP A 2 13.37 5.23 41.05
CA ASP A 2 14.53 5.26 40.17
C ASP A 2 14.27 6.13 38.92
N ALA A 3 15.33 6.56 38.22
CA ALA A 3 15.23 7.44 37.07
C ALA A 3 14.39 6.83 35.93
N GLU A 4 14.56 5.54 35.67
CA GLU A 4 13.80 4.80 34.64
C GLU A 4 12.31 4.77 34.94
N ARG A 5 11.93 4.51 36.20
CA ARG A 5 10.53 4.49 36.64
C ARG A 5 9.86 5.85 36.50
N LYS A 6 10.58 6.93 36.84
CA LYS A 6 10.09 8.30 36.63
C LYS A 6 9.90 8.59 35.15
N SER A 7 10.89 8.25 34.31
CA SER A 7 10.81 8.45 32.87
C SER A 7 9.63 7.70 32.24
N ALA A 8 9.43 6.44 32.65
CA ALA A 8 8.29 5.64 32.23
C ALA A 8 6.97 6.29 32.65
N PHE A 9 6.85 6.74 33.89
CA PHE A 9 5.63 7.41 34.37
C PHE A 9 5.33 8.71 33.60
N PHE A 10 6.33 9.58 33.41
CA PHE A 10 6.16 10.80 32.59
C PHE A 10 5.76 10.47 31.14
N SER A 11 6.29 9.38 30.59
CA SER A 11 5.91 8.90 29.25
C SER A 11 4.44 8.46 29.21
N ILE A 12 3.95 7.76 30.24
CA ILE A 12 2.53 7.38 30.36
C ILE A 12 1.63 8.62 30.42
N VAL A 13 1.99 9.61 31.24
CA VAL A 13 1.24 10.87 31.36
C VAL A 13 1.18 11.61 30.02
N LYS A 14 2.33 11.68 29.32
CA LYS A 14 2.43 12.29 27.99
C LYS A 14 1.55 11.59 26.95
N VAL A 15 1.63 10.26 26.87
CA VAL A 15 0.82 9.47 25.92
C VAL A 15 -0.67 9.60 26.22
N ASN A 16 -1.06 9.54 27.50
CA ASN A 16 -2.44 9.79 27.91
C ASN A 16 -2.92 11.20 27.51
N HIS A 17 -2.07 12.22 27.69
CA HIS A 17 -2.41 13.59 27.32
C HIS A 17 -2.60 13.76 25.82
N PHE A 18 -1.67 13.26 24.99
CA PHE A 18 -1.81 13.35 23.54
C PHE A 18 -3.06 12.65 23.03
N LYS A 19 -3.33 11.43 23.49
CA LYS A 19 -4.56 10.73 23.12
C LYS A 19 -5.82 11.48 23.56
N ALA A 20 -5.81 12.05 24.76
CA ALA A 20 -6.91 12.85 25.26
C ALA A 20 -7.19 14.11 24.42
N VAL A 21 -6.14 14.76 23.92
CA VAL A 21 -6.24 15.94 23.06
C VAL A 21 -6.70 15.57 21.65
N GLU A 22 -6.11 14.54 21.05
CA GLU A 22 -6.40 14.09 19.68
C GLU A 22 -7.83 13.56 19.53
N GLU A 23 -8.24 12.65 20.42
CA GLU A 23 -9.58 12.02 20.35
C GLU A 23 -10.64 12.80 21.13
N ARG A 24 -10.29 13.93 21.77
CA ARG A 24 -11.16 14.72 22.68
C ARG A 24 -11.87 13.84 23.70
N LEU A 25 -11.10 13.02 24.40
CA LEU A 25 -11.64 12.09 25.39
C LEU A 25 -12.35 12.84 26.53
N THR A 26 -13.40 12.23 27.08
CA THR A 26 -13.97 12.66 28.36
C THR A 26 -13.01 12.31 29.49
N LEU A 27 -13.16 12.98 30.64
CA LEU A 27 -12.32 12.73 31.82
C LEU A 27 -12.31 11.24 32.20
N GLU A 28 -13.48 10.61 32.20
CA GLU A 28 -13.65 9.19 32.53
C GLU A 28 -12.90 8.28 31.55
N LYS A 29 -12.98 8.57 30.24
CA LYS A 29 -12.31 7.79 29.20
C LYS A 29 -10.79 7.96 29.27
N SER A 30 -10.29 9.18 29.50
CA SER A 30 -8.86 9.41 29.69
C SER A 30 -8.35 8.75 30.97
N PHE A 31 -9.11 8.78 32.06
CA PHE A 31 -8.73 8.07 33.29
C PHE A 31 -8.74 6.55 33.11
N ALA A 32 -9.70 6.00 32.35
CA ALA A 32 -9.72 4.59 31.99
C ALA A 32 -8.49 4.19 31.16
N TYR A 33 -8.13 5.01 30.17
CA TYR A 33 -6.93 4.80 29.35
C TYR A 33 -5.64 4.86 30.17
N PHE A 34 -5.50 5.87 31.04
CA PHE A 34 -4.39 5.97 32.00
C PHE A 34 -4.26 4.70 32.86
N LYS A 35 -5.37 4.22 33.45
CA LYS A 35 -5.37 2.99 34.25
C LYS A 35 -4.94 1.78 33.43
N GLN A 36 -5.40 1.65 32.19
CA GLN A 36 -5.02 0.55 31.31
C GLN A 36 -3.51 0.52 31.05
N ILE A 37 -2.92 1.66 30.66
CA ILE A 37 -1.48 1.76 30.39
C ILE A 37 -0.68 1.53 31.68
N LEU A 38 -1.11 2.11 32.80
CA LEU A 38 -0.43 1.95 34.08
C LEU A 38 -0.37 0.47 34.49
N LEU A 39 -1.46 -0.28 34.29
CA LEU A 39 -1.50 -1.73 34.55
C LEU A 39 -0.57 -2.52 33.63
N GLN A 40 -0.46 -2.16 32.35
CA GLN A 40 0.48 -2.78 31.40
C GLN A 40 1.95 -2.61 31.81
N HIS A 41 2.28 -1.54 32.54
CA HIS A 41 3.63 -1.31 33.08
C HIS A 41 3.82 -1.77 34.53
N SER A 42 2.80 -2.40 35.13
CA SER A 42 2.84 -2.87 36.52
C SER A 42 2.87 -4.39 36.61
N VAL A 43 2.31 -5.09 35.63
CA VAL A 43 2.25 -6.56 35.61
C VAL A 43 3.32 -7.10 34.66
N GLN A 44 4.12 -8.06 35.13
CA GLN A 44 5.12 -8.73 34.29
C GLN A 44 4.46 -9.85 33.46
N ARG A 45 4.09 -9.59 32.21
CA ARG A 45 3.67 -10.62 31.23
C ARG A 45 4.35 -10.35 29.88
N PRO A 46 5.54 -10.91 29.62
CA PRO A 46 6.11 -10.94 28.27
C PRO A 46 5.12 -11.62 27.30
N PRO A 47 4.93 -11.17 26.05
CA PRO A 47 5.65 -10.11 25.31
C PRO A 47 5.07 -8.69 25.42
N TYR A 48 3.94 -8.48 26.12
CA TYR A 48 3.17 -7.23 26.05
C TYR A 48 3.32 -6.29 27.26
N SER A 49 3.86 -6.75 28.39
CA SER A 49 3.86 -5.99 29.65
C SER A 49 5.12 -6.23 30.48
N ILE A 50 5.61 -5.14 31.08
CA ILE A 50 6.85 -5.10 31.87
C ILE A 50 6.46 -4.62 33.27
N GLY A 51 6.78 -5.39 34.30
CA GLY A 51 6.48 -5.09 35.70
C GLY A 51 7.45 -4.08 36.32
N MET A 52 7.40 -2.83 35.85
CA MET A 52 8.27 -1.74 36.31
C MET A 52 7.84 -1.18 37.68
N PHE A 53 6.53 -1.19 37.94
CA PHE A 53 5.92 -0.55 39.12
C PHE A 53 5.42 -1.54 40.15
N SER A 54 5.64 -1.23 41.43
CA SER A 54 5.05 -1.97 42.55
C SER A 54 3.61 -1.53 42.82
N PHE A 55 2.81 -2.38 43.47
CA PHE A 55 1.41 -2.08 43.79
C PHE A 55 1.24 -0.77 44.57
N GLN A 56 2.10 -0.52 45.57
CA GLN A 56 2.07 0.74 46.33
C GLN A 56 2.41 1.95 45.44
N GLY A 57 3.43 1.80 44.57
CA GLY A 57 3.79 2.87 43.63
C GLY A 57 2.67 3.20 42.66
N VAL A 58 1.90 2.21 42.21
CA VAL A 58 0.72 2.40 41.34
C VAL A 58 -0.36 3.23 42.03
N LYS A 59 -0.61 2.96 43.31
CA LYS A 59 -1.55 3.76 44.10
C LYS A 59 -1.08 5.21 44.23
N ASP A 60 0.17 5.42 44.65
CA ASP A 60 0.74 6.76 44.83
C ASP A 60 0.75 7.56 43.51
N MET A 61 1.06 6.90 42.39
CA MET A 61 1.01 7.51 41.06
C MET A 61 -0.42 7.87 40.63
N THR A 62 -1.39 7.02 40.96
CA THR A 62 -2.80 7.29 40.64
C THR A 62 -3.32 8.48 41.44
N ASP A 63 -3.02 8.53 42.74
CA ASP A 63 -3.39 9.63 43.62
C ASP A 63 -2.75 10.95 43.13
N TRP A 64 -1.46 10.93 42.81
CA TRP A 64 -0.77 12.09 42.23
C TRP A 64 -1.40 12.55 40.91
N MET A 65 -1.75 11.60 40.02
CA MET A 65 -2.35 11.91 38.72
C MET A 65 -3.74 12.54 38.88
N ILE A 66 -4.52 12.11 39.87
CA ILE A 66 -5.81 12.69 40.21
C ILE A 66 -5.63 14.13 40.73
N ASP A 67 -4.72 14.33 41.68
CA ASP A 67 -4.52 15.61 42.35
C ASP A 67 -3.85 16.68 41.47
N THR A 68 -3.03 16.27 40.51
CA THR A 68 -2.26 17.20 39.66
C THR A 68 -2.87 17.35 38.26
N TYR A 69 -2.90 16.25 37.50
CA TYR A 69 -3.30 16.27 36.10
C TYR A 69 -4.82 16.33 35.94
N PHE A 70 -5.56 15.37 36.51
CA PHE A 70 -7.02 15.29 36.29
C PHE A 70 -7.78 16.42 37.00
N ARG A 71 -7.23 16.97 38.09
CA ARG A 71 -7.76 18.19 38.73
C ARG A 71 -7.90 19.36 37.76
N HIS A 72 -6.99 19.49 36.80
CA HIS A 72 -6.97 20.55 35.79
C HIS A 72 -7.37 20.05 34.39
N TYR A 73 -8.06 18.91 34.29
CA TYR A 73 -8.35 18.29 33.00
C TYR A 73 -9.15 19.18 32.04
N LYS A 74 -10.13 19.93 32.56
CA LYS A 74 -10.93 20.88 31.76
C LYS A 74 -10.08 22.02 31.19
N LEU A 75 -9.05 22.45 31.92
CA LEU A 75 -8.11 23.47 31.43
C LEU A 75 -7.33 22.94 30.23
N TYR A 76 -6.82 21.71 30.32
CA TYR A 76 -6.14 21.05 29.20
C TYR A 76 -7.08 20.87 28.00
N GLN A 77 -8.29 20.36 28.22
CA GLN A 77 -9.27 20.24 27.14
C GLN A 77 -9.49 21.59 26.45
N TYR A 78 -9.70 22.66 27.20
CA TYR A 78 -9.95 23.99 26.62
C TYR A 78 -8.71 24.56 25.90
N ALA A 79 -7.53 24.47 26.50
CA ALA A 79 -6.29 25.04 25.95
C ALA A 79 -5.85 24.37 24.65
N PHE A 80 -6.10 23.07 24.52
CA PHE A 80 -5.75 22.28 23.33
C PHE A 80 -6.93 22.03 22.38
N THR A 81 -8.10 22.64 22.64
CA THR A 81 -9.20 22.61 21.68
C THR A 81 -8.86 23.49 20.49
N GLN A 82 -8.77 22.90 19.30
CA GLN A 82 -8.60 23.65 18.06
C GLN A 82 -9.83 24.54 17.83
N ARG A 83 -9.59 25.86 17.79
CA ARG A 83 -10.63 26.84 17.47
C ARG A 83 -10.85 26.83 15.97
N PHE A 84 -12.08 26.58 15.54
CA PHE A 84 -12.48 26.79 14.16
C PHE A 84 -13.05 28.20 14.04
N THR A 85 -12.39 29.05 13.25
CA THR A 85 -12.96 30.32 12.82
C THR A 85 -13.79 30.05 11.57
N LEU A 86 -15.09 30.35 11.65
CA LEU A 86 -15.98 30.25 10.51
C LEU A 86 -15.89 31.57 9.75
N ASP A 87 -15.18 31.57 8.63
CA ASP A 87 -15.13 32.71 7.73
C ASP A 87 -16.32 32.63 6.77
N LEU A 88 -17.33 33.47 7.02
CA LEU A 88 -18.47 33.63 6.14
C LEU A 88 -18.10 34.66 5.07
N SER A 89 -18.07 34.22 3.82
CA SER A 89 -18.02 35.11 2.66
C SER A 89 -19.35 35.03 1.93
N GLU A 90 -19.91 36.18 1.59
CA GLU A 90 -21.07 36.26 0.70
C GLU A 90 -20.58 35.94 -0.71
N VAL A 91 -20.86 34.71 -1.17
CA VAL A 91 -20.80 34.41 -2.58
C VAL A 91 -21.99 35.14 -3.21
N PRO A 92 -21.79 35.95 -4.27
CA PRO A 92 -22.92 36.55 -4.98
C PRO A 92 -23.91 35.43 -5.34
N PRO A 93 -25.23 35.69 -5.26
CA PRO A 93 -26.20 34.67 -5.56
C PRO A 93 -25.85 34.08 -6.92
N LEU A 94 -25.70 32.75 -6.96
CA LEU A 94 -25.65 32.01 -8.20
C LEU A 94 -27.01 32.24 -8.87
N LEU A 95 -27.13 33.33 -9.64
CA LEU A 95 -28.18 33.41 -10.62
C LEU A 95 -27.94 32.18 -11.48
N GLU A 96 -28.85 31.22 -11.45
CA GLU A 96 -28.94 30.19 -12.46
C GLU A 96 -29.24 30.91 -13.78
N THR A 97 -28.21 31.50 -14.38
CA THR A 97 -28.27 32.01 -15.72
C THR A 97 -28.47 30.80 -16.61
N CYS A 98 -29.53 30.84 -17.42
CA CYS A 98 -29.75 29.83 -18.44
C CYS A 98 -28.42 29.58 -19.17
N PRO A 99 -27.94 28.34 -19.24
CA PRO A 99 -26.72 28.05 -19.98
C PRO A 99 -26.92 28.58 -21.40
N ALA A 100 -25.85 29.10 -22.02
CA ALA A 100 -25.91 29.58 -23.38
C ALA A 100 -26.46 28.45 -24.27
N LEU A 101 -27.72 28.60 -24.69
CA LEU A 101 -28.38 27.58 -25.50
C LEU A 101 -27.65 27.49 -26.82
N VAL A 102 -27.26 26.27 -27.18
CA VAL A 102 -26.69 26.00 -28.49
C VAL A 102 -27.77 26.27 -29.54
N PRO A 103 -27.45 26.91 -30.69
CA PRO A 103 -28.44 27.19 -31.71
C PRO A 103 -29.22 25.93 -32.12
N LEU A 104 -30.53 26.08 -32.39
CA LEU A 104 -31.41 24.96 -32.76
C LEU A 104 -30.92 24.19 -34.01
N ASP A 105 -30.14 24.83 -34.87
CA ASP A 105 -29.49 24.22 -36.04
C ASP A 105 -28.53 23.08 -35.67
N SER A 106 -27.95 23.12 -34.48
CA SER A 106 -27.07 22.08 -33.95
C SER A 106 -27.81 20.95 -33.22
N ALA A 107 -29.13 21.05 -33.07
CA ALA A 107 -29.91 20.06 -32.35
C ALA A 107 -29.99 18.73 -33.12
N LEU A 108 -29.90 17.62 -32.39
CA LEU A 108 -30.10 16.28 -32.94
C LEU A 108 -31.60 16.09 -33.22
N ASN A 109 -31.93 15.54 -34.39
CA ASN A 109 -33.28 15.05 -34.67
C ASN A 109 -33.60 13.88 -33.71
N SER A 110 -34.86 13.71 -33.33
CA SER A 110 -35.34 12.65 -32.43
C SER A 110 -34.77 11.27 -32.73
N ARG A 111 -34.57 10.91 -34.02
CA ARG A 111 -33.96 9.63 -34.41
C ARG A 111 -32.48 9.52 -34.03
N LYS A 112 -31.68 10.55 -34.33
CA LYS A 112 -30.24 10.58 -33.96
C LYS A 112 -30.06 10.67 -32.45
N TRP A 113 -30.99 11.32 -31.76
CA TRP A 113 -31.01 11.39 -30.30
C TRP A 113 -31.23 10.00 -29.67
N GLN A 114 -32.16 9.21 -30.21
CA GLN A 114 -32.36 7.82 -29.77
C GLN A 114 -31.12 6.95 -30.00
N GLU A 115 -30.49 7.05 -31.17
CA GLU A 115 -29.24 6.34 -31.47
C GLU A 115 -28.11 6.72 -30.49
N HIS A 116 -28.02 7.99 -30.10
CA HIS A 116 -27.03 8.45 -29.10
C HIS A 116 -27.33 7.93 -27.68
N LEU A 117 -28.60 7.83 -27.29
CA LEU A 117 -29.00 7.24 -26.01
C LEU A 117 -28.70 5.74 -25.97
N ASP A 118 -28.96 5.02 -27.06
CA ASP A 118 -28.66 3.60 -27.18
C ASP A 118 -27.15 3.35 -27.13
N GLU A 119 -26.35 4.21 -27.77
CA GLU A 119 -24.89 4.15 -27.72
C GLU A 119 -24.35 4.42 -26.31
N LEU A 120 -24.88 5.43 -25.61
CA LEU A 120 -24.54 5.70 -24.20
C LEU A 120 -24.87 4.51 -23.31
N ALA A 121 -26.04 3.88 -23.50
CA ALA A 121 -26.45 2.71 -22.73
C ALA A 121 -25.53 1.51 -22.98
N ARG A 122 -25.06 1.32 -24.23
CA ARG A 122 -24.05 0.30 -24.55
C ARG A 122 -22.71 0.59 -23.88
N GLN A 123 -22.24 1.83 -23.94
CA GLN A 123 -20.99 2.23 -23.29
C GLN A 123 -21.04 2.04 -21.77
N GLN A 124 -22.17 2.37 -21.15
CA GLN A 124 -22.38 2.12 -19.72
C GLN A 124 -22.40 0.63 -19.40
N ALA A 125 -23.11 -0.19 -20.18
CA ALA A 125 -23.12 -1.64 -19.98
C ALA A 125 -21.75 -2.28 -20.20
N GLU A 126 -20.98 -1.81 -21.18
CA GLU A 126 -19.60 -2.25 -21.42
C GLU A 126 -18.67 -1.85 -20.26
N GLN A 127 -18.81 -0.65 -19.71
CA GLN A 127 -18.06 -0.21 -18.53
C GLN A 127 -18.41 -1.04 -17.30
N GLU A 128 -19.70 -1.27 -17.05
CA GLU A 128 -20.15 -2.11 -15.93
C GLU A 128 -19.65 -3.55 -16.09
N GLU A 129 -19.65 -4.13 -17.29
CA GLU A 129 -19.10 -5.47 -17.52
C GLU A 129 -17.58 -5.49 -17.35
N GLN A 130 -16.86 -4.48 -17.83
CA GLN A 130 -15.42 -4.36 -17.61
C GLN A 130 -15.07 -4.23 -16.12
N GLU A 131 -15.83 -3.44 -15.36
CA GLU A 131 -15.67 -3.31 -13.91
C GLU A 131 -15.98 -4.61 -13.19
N ARG A 132 -17.03 -5.33 -13.61
CA ARG A 132 -17.38 -6.65 -13.06
C ARG A 132 -16.28 -7.67 -13.32
N VAL A 133 -15.81 -7.79 -14.56
CA VAL A 133 -14.71 -8.70 -14.93
C VAL A 133 -13.43 -8.32 -14.18
N ALA A 134 -13.06 -7.04 -14.11
CA ALA A 134 -11.89 -6.59 -13.36
C ALA A 134 -12.00 -6.88 -11.85
N SER A 135 -13.20 -6.73 -11.28
CA SER A 135 -13.46 -7.09 -9.88
C SER A 135 -13.39 -8.59 -9.64
N GLU A 136 -13.89 -9.40 -10.57
CA GLU A 136 -13.82 -10.87 -10.50
C GLU A 136 -12.37 -11.36 -10.65
N GLU A 137 -11.59 -10.81 -11.59
CA GLU A 137 -10.16 -11.08 -11.76
C GLU A 137 -9.33 -10.65 -10.53
N ALA A 138 -9.60 -9.48 -9.96
CA ALA A 138 -8.94 -9.03 -8.73
C ALA A 138 -9.26 -9.96 -7.55
N ALA A 139 -10.50 -10.43 -7.44
CA ALA A 139 -10.89 -11.39 -6.42
C ALA A 139 -10.24 -12.77 -6.64
N GLU A 140 -10.08 -13.22 -7.88
CA GLU A 140 -9.33 -14.43 -8.22
C GLU A 140 -7.84 -14.32 -7.91
N ALA A 141 -7.20 -13.20 -8.28
CA ALA A 141 -5.81 -12.93 -7.95
C ALA A 141 -5.59 -12.90 -6.44
N ALA A 142 -6.50 -12.31 -5.67
CA ALA A 142 -6.45 -12.33 -4.21
C ALA A 142 -6.58 -13.75 -3.63
N ARG A 143 -7.49 -14.57 -4.18
CA ARG A 143 -7.63 -15.99 -3.79
C ARG A 143 -6.36 -16.78 -4.11
N GLN A 144 -5.76 -16.57 -5.28
CA GLN A 144 -4.53 -17.24 -5.68
C GLN A 144 -3.33 -16.82 -4.81
N ALA A 145 -3.22 -15.54 -4.47
CA ALA A 145 -2.18 -15.03 -3.58
C ALA A 145 -2.29 -15.62 -2.16
N ALA A 146 -3.50 -15.67 -1.59
CA ALA A 146 -3.74 -16.28 -0.29
C ALA A 146 -3.40 -17.79 -0.29
N LEU A 147 -3.83 -18.51 -1.32
CA LEU A 147 -3.50 -19.92 -1.48
C LEU A 147 -1.98 -20.15 -1.63
N ALA A 148 -1.29 -19.29 -2.38
CA ALA A 148 0.17 -19.34 -2.52
C ALA A 148 0.90 -19.08 -1.19
N GLU A 149 0.42 -18.14 -0.38
CA GLU A 149 0.94 -17.87 0.97
C GLU A 149 0.73 -19.06 1.91
N GLU A 150 -0.46 -19.68 1.88
CA GLU A 150 -0.74 -20.91 2.64
C GLU A 150 0.18 -22.06 2.22
N TYR A 151 0.37 -22.27 0.92
CA TYR A 151 1.30 -23.30 0.42
C TYR A 151 2.75 -23.00 0.81
N GLN A 152 3.20 -21.75 0.74
CA GLN A 152 4.55 -21.36 1.17
C GLN A 152 4.77 -21.66 2.65
N ASN A 153 3.79 -21.32 3.50
CA ASN A 153 3.88 -21.56 4.95
C ASN A 153 3.74 -23.05 5.32
N ALA A 154 3.08 -23.87 4.48
CA ALA A 154 2.93 -25.31 4.70
C ALA A 154 4.17 -26.12 4.29
N ILE A 155 5.09 -25.56 3.49
CA ILE A 155 6.34 -26.22 3.12
C ILE A 155 7.33 -26.10 4.29
N PRO A 156 7.85 -27.22 4.82
CA PRO A 156 8.86 -27.17 5.88
C PRO A 156 10.14 -26.46 5.43
N ASP A 157 10.73 -25.65 6.32
CA ASP A 157 11.96 -24.88 6.08
C ASP A 157 13.13 -25.75 5.56
N GLU A 158 13.20 -27.02 5.98
CA GLU A 158 14.20 -27.98 5.53
C GLU A 158 14.15 -28.25 4.02
N ILE A 159 12.96 -28.18 3.42
CA ILE A 159 12.77 -28.37 1.98
C ILE A 159 13.16 -27.08 1.24
N HIS A 160 12.82 -25.91 1.79
CA HIS A 160 13.21 -24.62 1.23
C HIS A 160 14.74 -24.50 1.11
N ASP A 161 15.48 -24.83 2.17
CA ASP A 161 16.95 -24.79 2.18
C ASP A 161 17.59 -25.75 1.19
N ARG A 162 17.02 -26.94 1.03
CA ARG A 162 17.51 -27.94 0.06
C ARG A 162 17.23 -27.50 -1.37
N VAL A 163 16.03 -26.99 -1.65
CA VAL A 163 15.66 -26.46 -2.97
C VAL A 163 16.52 -25.25 -3.32
N GLN A 164 16.75 -24.34 -2.37
CA GLN A 164 17.59 -23.17 -2.58
C GLN A 164 19.02 -23.55 -2.97
N LYS A 165 19.66 -24.48 -2.24
CA LYS A 165 21.02 -24.95 -2.57
C LYS A 165 21.10 -25.58 -3.96
N VAL A 166 20.14 -26.44 -4.30
CA VAL A 166 20.08 -27.08 -5.63
C VAL A 166 19.84 -26.03 -6.73
N LEU A 167 19.00 -25.02 -6.47
CA LEU A 167 18.73 -23.93 -7.41
C LEU A 167 19.97 -23.06 -7.62
N GLU A 168 20.71 -22.74 -6.57
CA GLU A 168 21.97 -21.98 -6.65
C GLU A 168 23.03 -22.75 -7.45
N GLU A 169 23.19 -24.05 -7.21
CA GLU A 169 24.09 -24.91 -7.99
C GLU A 169 23.70 -24.95 -9.47
N LYS A 170 22.39 -25.09 -9.76
CA LYS A 170 21.87 -25.10 -11.14
C LYS A 170 21.97 -23.74 -11.81
N MET A 171 21.72 -22.64 -11.11
CA MET A 171 21.87 -21.28 -11.63
C MET A 171 23.34 -20.96 -11.90
N ALA A 172 24.26 -21.41 -11.06
CA ALA A 172 25.70 -21.27 -11.30
C ALA A 172 26.14 -22.06 -12.54
N ALA A 173 25.70 -23.31 -12.69
CA ALA A 173 25.96 -24.11 -13.88
C ALA A 173 25.38 -23.46 -15.15
N MET A 174 24.12 -22.99 -15.08
CA MET A 174 23.46 -22.29 -16.18
C MET A 174 24.18 -21.00 -16.56
N LYS A 175 24.70 -20.24 -15.58
CA LYS A 175 25.48 -19.03 -15.85
C LYS A 175 26.76 -19.34 -16.62
N VAL A 176 27.47 -20.41 -16.25
CA VAL A 176 28.67 -20.87 -16.97
C VAL A 176 28.33 -21.33 -18.38
N GLU A 177 27.25 -22.07 -18.56
CA GLU A 177 26.75 -22.46 -19.89
C GLU A 177 26.37 -21.22 -20.73
N MET A 178 25.70 -20.23 -20.14
CA MET A 178 25.29 -19.01 -20.83
C MET A 178 26.51 -18.16 -21.24
N GLU A 179 27.51 -18.04 -20.37
CA GLU A 179 28.78 -17.34 -20.69
C GLU A 179 29.57 -18.04 -21.80
N THR A 180 29.56 -19.38 -21.85
CA THR A 180 30.21 -20.11 -22.94
C THR A 180 29.45 -19.98 -24.25
N GLN A 181 28.11 -20.02 -24.22
CA GLN A 181 27.29 -19.75 -25.40
C GLN A 181 27.47 -18.31 -25.91
N PHE A 182 27.53 -17.31 -25.02
CA PHE A 182 27.79 -15.93 -25.42
C PHE A 182 29.14 -15.77 -26.09
N LYS A 183 30.20 -16.39 -25.55
CA LYS A 183 31.53 -16.35 -26.18
C LYS A 183 31.53 -17.00 -27.56
N GLN A 184 30.88 -18.15 -27.71
CA GLN A 184 30.73 -18.81 -29.02
C GLN A 184 29.95 -17.94 -30.02
N GLN A 185 28.89 -17.27 -29.56
CA GLN A 185 28.14 -16.33 -30.38
C GLN A 185 29.01 -15.12 -30.78
N GLU A 186 29.73 -14.52 -29.84
CA GLU A 186 30.66 -13.41 -30.08
C GLU A 186 31.74 -13.79 -31.10
N GLU A 187 32.39 -14.96 -30.94
CA GLU A 187 33.38 -15.47 -31.88
C GLU A 187 32.78 -15.70 -33.27
N SER A 188 31.60 -16.33 -33.37
CA SER A 188 30.92 -16.53 -34.66
C SER A 188 30.52 -15.22 -35.35
N LEU A 189 30.17 -14.19 -34.56
CA LEU A 189 29.85 -12.87 -35.06
C LEU A 189 31.10 -12.13 -35.50
N LEU A 190 32.22 -12.24 -34.76
CA LEU A 190 33.52 -11.68 -35.13
C LEU A 190 34.08 -12.34 -36.39
N GLU A 191 33.95 -13.65 -36.55
CA GLU A 191 34.28 -14.35 -37.80
C GLU A 191 33.43 -13.84 -38.97
N ARG A 192 32.12 -13.66 -38.77
CA ARG A 192 31.24 -13.06 -39.80
C ARG A 192 31.65 -11.63 -40.13
N ILE A 193 32.04 -10.81 -39.14
CA ILE A 193 32.51 -9.44 -39.33
C ILE A 193 33.82 -9.44 -40.11
N THR A 194 34.81 -10.26 -39.75
CA THR A 194 36.10 -10.33 -40.45
C THR A 194 35.98 -10.84 -41.89
N ILE A 195 35.07 -11.80 -42.16
CA ILE A 195 34.74 -12.22 -43.53
C ILE A 195 34.12 -11.06 -44.33
N LEU A 196 33.22 -10.29 -43.71
CA LEU A 196 32.60 -9.11 -44.33
C LEU A 196 33.60 -7.95 -44.53
N GLU A 197 34.60 -7.79 -43.65
CA GLU A 197 35.61 -6.73 -43.68
C GLU A 197 36.78 -7.04 -44.64
N ASN A 198 37.26 -8.30 -44.70
CA ASN A 198 38.38 -8.69 -45.57
C ASN A 198 37.97 -9.04 -47.01
N GLY A 199 36.69 -9.12 -47.31
CA GLY A 199 36.26 -9.47 -48.65
C GLY A 199 34.75 -9.45 -48.81
N GLY A 200 34.24 -8.34 -49.33
CA GLY A 200 33.01 -8.35 -50.09
C GLY A 200 33.17 -9.21 -51.36
N GLU A 201 33.11 -10.52 -51.22
CA GLU A 201 32.64 -11.41 -52.27
C GLU A 201 31.36 -12.06 -51.79
N ARG A 202 30.24 -11.61 -52.36
CA ARG A 202 28.99 -12.39 -52.32
C ARG A 202 29.32 -13.79 -52.82
N PRO A 203 29.08 -14.88 -52.08
CA PRO A 203 28.98 -16.18 -52.74
C PRO A 203 27.85 -16.06 -53.75
N ALA A 204 28.24 -16.24 -55.01
CA ALA A 204 27.39 -16.19 -56.18
C ALA A 204 26.09 -16.94 -55.94
N SER A 205 24.99 -16.32 -56.37
CA SER A 205 23.77 -17.02 -56.72
C SER A 205 24.11 -18.17 -57.67
N ARG A 206 24.21 -19.40 -57.17
CA ARG A 206 24.22 -20.58 -58.02
C ARG A 206 22.77 -20.86 -58.41
N ALA A 207 22.40 -20.34 -59.56
CA ALA A 207 21.18 -20.71 -60.26
C ALA A 207 21.22 -22.21 -60.62
N SER A 208 20.11 -22.91 -60.38
CA SER A 208 19.63 -24.05 -61.18
C SER A 208 18.10 -24.06 -61.05
N LYS A 209 17.35 -23.51 -62.02
CA LYS A 209 16.92 -24.12 -63.28
C LYS A 209 15.79 -25.16 -63.08
N LYS A 210 14.56 -24.66 -63.28
CA LYS A 210 13.57 -25.09 -64.30
C LYS A 210 13.21 -26.59 -64.41
N GLY A 211 11.90 -26.85 -64.30
CA GLY A 211 11.18 -28.01 -64.85
C GLY A 211 10.47 -28.79 -63.75
N GLY A 212 9.14 -28.87 -63.65
CA GLY A 212 8.13 -28.83 -64.70
C GLY A 212 7.64 -30.25 -65.00
N LYS A 213 6.74 -30.78 -64.17
CA LYS A 213 5.58 -31.62 -64.51
C LYS A 213 4.82 -31.97 -63.25
#